data_AF-A0A0G9MPR0-F1
#
_entry.id   AF-A0A0G9MPR0-F1
#
_cell.length_a   1.000
_cell.length_b   1.000
_cell.length_c   1.000
_cell.angle_alpha   90.00
_cell.angle_beta   90.00
_cell.angle_gamma   90.00
#
_symmetry.space_group_name_H-M   'P 1'
#
loop_
_entity.id
_entity.type
_entity.pdbx_description
1 polymer ?
#
loop_
_entity_poly.entity_id
_entity_poly.type
_entity_poly.pdbx_seq_one_letter_code
_entity_poly.pdbx_strand_id
1 'polypeptide(L)'
;MMRFSGWRTLEGRYPDRDDRESRRFGWQTASLGYSFWRSSVYRNAMTITVCATGLRLRPNRALLPLARSVFIPWTALSPKISILLVMREWDLHIAETAGLRLSLRAALATRLDDASGGKLGLKTVTQPPN
;
A
#
# COMPACT_ATOMS: atom_id res chain seq x y z
N MET A 1 -12.61 -8.91 -18.82
CA MET A 1 -11.77 -9.85 -18.06
C MET A 1 -10.94 -9.04 -17.05
N MET A 2 -11.35 -8.99 -15.78
CA MET A 2 -10.66 -8.21 -14.74
C MET A 2 -9.29 -8.85 -14.47
N ARG A 3 -8.24 -8.25 -15.03
CA ARG A 3 -6.85 -8.63 -14.73
C ARG A 3 -6.55 -8.19 -13.30
N PHE A 4 -6.38 -9.15 -12.40
CA PHE A 4 -5.79 -9.01 -11.06
C PHE A 4 -4.31 -8.57 -11.11
N SER A 5 -3.92 -7.68 -12.05
CA SER A 5 -2.57 -7.59 -12.60
C SER A 5 -1.49 -7.20 -11.60
N GLY A 6 -1.85 -6.58 -10.47
CA GLY A 6 -0.90 -6.25 -9.41
C GLY A 6 -0.81 -7.27 -8.27
N TRP A 7 -1.95 -7.86 -7.87
CA TRP A 7 -2.03 -8.58 -6.61
C TRP A 7 -1.29 -9.91 -6.63
N ARG A 8 -1.46 -10.71 -7.70
CA ARG A 8 -0.71 -11.97 -7.85
C ARG A 8 0.80 -11.74 -7.95
N THR A 9 1.20 -10.64 -8.60
CA THR A 9 2.61 -10.24 -8.69
C THR A 9 3.15 -9.91 -7.29
N LEU A 10 2.36 -9.22 -6.46
CA LEU A 10 2.71 -8.99 -5.06
C LEU A 10 2.79 -10.28 -4.26
N GLU A 11 1.79 -11.16 -4.35
CA GLU A 11 1.79 -12.43 -3.63
C GLU A 11 3.01 -13.30 -3.95
N GLY A 12 3.40 -13.35 -5.22
CA GLY A 12 4.57 -14.13 -5.64
C GLY A 12 5.88 -13.51 -5.15
N ARG A 13 5.97 -12.19 -5.08
CA ARG A 13 7.23 -11.48 -4.72
C ARG A 13 7.39 -11.26 -3.22
N TYR A 14 6.28 -11.01 -2.54
CA TYR A 14 6.20 -10.57 -1.16
C TYR A 14 5.21 -11.46 -0.40
N PRO A 15 5.51 -12.79 -0.30
CA PRO A 15 4.64 -13.70 0.43
C PRO A 15 4.50 -13.24 1.88
N ASP A 16 3.32 -13.49 2.46
CA ASP A 16 3.12 -13.22 3.88
C ASP A 16 4.17 -13.97 4.71
N ARG A 17 4.65 -13.32 5.75
CA ARG A 17 5.59 -13.87 6.72
C ARG A 17 5.20 -13.42 8.11
N ASP A 18 5.61 -14.16 9.12
CA ASP A 18 5.35 -13.73 10.49
C ASP A 18 6.19 -12.47 10.81
N ASP A 19 5.54 -11.48 11.41
CA ASP A 19 6.16 -10.24 11.84
C ASP A 19 5.28 -9.59 12.89
N ARG A 20 5.91 -8.91 13.85
CA ARG A 20 5.23 -8.29 14.99
C ARG A 20 4.31 -7.18 14.50
N GLU A 21 3.00 -7.37 14.68
CA GLU A 21 2.00 -6.37 14.36
C GLU A 21 2.03 -5.25 15.40
N SER A 22 2.10 -4.00 14.93
CA SER A 22 2.01 -2.79 15.77
C SER A 22 0.60 -2.21 15.74
N ARG A 23 0.05 -2.01 14.53
CA ARG A 23 -1.25 -1.35 14.34
C ARG A 23 -1.98 -1.93 13.14
N ARG A 24 -3.28 -2.16 13.27
CA ARG A 24 -4.14 -2.68 12.21
C ARG A 24 -5.23 -1.66 11.83
N PHE A 25 -5.42 -1.47 10.52
CA PHE A 25 -6.45 -0.61 9.93
C PHE A 25 -7.33 -1.45 9.00
N GLY A 26 -8.51 -1.85 9.46
CA GLY A 26 -9.48 -2.60 8.67
C GLY A 26 -10.34 -1.69 7.76
N TRP A 27 -11.01 -2.29 6.78
CA TRP A 27 -11.99 -1.62 5.90
C TRP A 27 -11.43 -0.41 5.15
N GLN A 28 -10.17 -0.48 4.76
CA GLN A 28 -9.50 0.57 4.02
C GLN A 28 -9.74 0.43 2.52
N THR A 29 -9.72 1.58 1.85
CA THR A 29 -9.68 1.66 0.40
C THR A 29 -8.23 1.84 -0.06
N ALA A 30 -7.77 0.97 -0.95
CA ALA A 30 -6.47 1.10 -1.61
C ALA A 30 -6.62 0.81 -3.09
N SER A 31 -5.81 1.44 -3.93
CA SER A 31 -5.68 1.04 -5.33
C SER A 31 -4.33 0.38 -5.57
N LEU A 32 -4.31 -0.65 -6.41
CA LEU A 32 -3.08 -1.36 -6.78
C LEU A 32 -2.99 -1.44 -8.29
N GLY A 33 -1.90 -0.96 -8.87
CA GLY A 33 -1.74 -1.01 -10.32
C GLY A 33 -0.41 -0.47 -10.83
N TYR A 34 -0.24 -0.55 -12.14
CA TYR A 34 0.95 -0.03 -12.83
C TYR A 34 0.79 1.43 -13.27
N SER A 35 -0.45 1.91 -13.31
CA SER A 35 -0.85 3.26 -13.69
C SER A 35 -2.23 3.54 -13.09
N PHE A 36 -2.58 4.82 -12.91
CA PHE A 36 -3.91 5.25 -12.47
C PHE A 36 -5.03 4.56 -13.27
N TRP A 37 -4.91 4.56 -14.61
CA TRP A 37 -5.87 3.95 -15.53
C TRP A 37 -5.84 2.42 -15.57
N ARG A 38 -4.80 1.79 -15.01
CA ARG A 38 -4.61 0.33 -14.96
C ARG A 38 -4.42 -0.13 -13.51
N SER A 39 -5.24 0.42 -12.62
CA SER A 39 -5.28 0.06 -11.21
C SER A 39 -6.58 -0.67 -10.86
N SER A 40 -6.46 -1.66 -9.99
CA SER A 40 -7.59 -2.30 -9.32
C SER A 40 -7.85 -1.55 -8.02
N VAL A 41 -9.06 -1.01 -7.87
CA VAL A 41 -9.46 -0.27 -6.66
C VAL A 41 -10.17 -1.23 -5.71
N TYR A 42 -9.58 -1.43 -4.54
CA TYR A 42 -10.09 -2.27 -3.46
C TYR A 42 -10.86 -1.40 -2.46
N ARG A 43 -12.10 -1.03 -2.78
CA ARG A 43 -12.92 -0.13 -1.94
C ARG A 43 -13.37 -0.83 -0.66
N ASN A 44 -12.95 -0.28 0.49
CA ASN A 44 -13.24 -0.81 1.83
C ASN A 44 -12.99 -2.31 1.97
N ALA A 45 -12.07 -2.83 1.16
CA ALA A 45 -11.83 -4.26 1.01
C ALA A 45 -10.47 -4.66 1.58
N MET A 46 -9.72 -3.72 2.15
CA MET A 46 -8.35 -3.95 2.60
C MET A 46 -8.24 -3.80 4.10
N THR A 47 -7.50 -4.72 4.70
CA THR A 47 -6.87 -4.54 6.00
C THR A 47 -5.40 -4.21 5.75
N ILE A 48 -4.94 -3.09 6.28
CA ILE A 48 -3.53 -2.70 6.26
C ILE A 48 -3.00 -2.80 7.67
N THR A 49 -1.93 -3.55 7.86
CA THR A 49 -1.30 -3.75 9.16
C THR A 49 0.14 -3.27 9.11
N VAL A 50 0.48 -2.39 10.03
CA VAL A 50 1.83 -1.90 10.26
C VAL A 50 2.54 -2.94 11.11
N CYS A 51 3.63 -3.48 10.58
CA CYS A 51 4.48 -4.44 11.27
C CYS A 51 5.85 -3.81 11.58
N ALA A 52 6.64 -4.47 12.42
CA ALA A 52 7.95 -3.96 12.82
C ALA A 52 8.89 -3.72 11.62
N THR A 53 8.88 -4.64 10.65
CA THR A 53 9.80 -4.62 9.50
C THR A 53 9.15 -4.26 8.17
N GLY A 54 7.82 -4.07 8.14
CA GLY A 54 7.11 -3.74 6.92
C GLY A 54 5.61 -3.51 7.10
N LEU A 55 4.90 -3.63 5.99
CA LEU A 55 3.47 -3.40 5.88
C LEU A 55 2.80 -4.65 5.33
N ARG A 56 1.83 -5.19 6.08
CA ARG A 56 1.03 -6.35 5.67
C ARG A 56 -0.30 -5.87 5.08
N LEU A 57 -0.55 -6.26 3.84
CA LEU A 57 -1.80 -6.02 3.14
C LEU A 57 -2.61 -7.31 3.14
N ARG A 58 -3.84 -7.24 3.66
CA ARG A 58 -4.76 -8.37 3.66
C ARG A 58 -6.10 -7.94 3.06
N PRO A 59 -6.47 -8.46 1.88
CA PRO A 59 -7.79 -8.23 1.33
C PRO A 59 -8.83 -8.98 2.16
N ASN A 60 -10.05 -8.43 2.19
CA ASN A 60 -11.17 -9.05 2.86
C ASN A 60 -11.58 -10.30 2.07
N ARG A 61 -11.53 -11.46 2.73
CA ARG A 61 -11.89 -12.74 2.13
C ARG A 61 -13.32 -12.79 1.60
N ALA A 62 -14.23 -11.98 2.15
CA ALA A 62 -15.59 -11.89 1.65
C ALA A 62 -15.66 -11.32 0.22
N LEU A 63 -14.71 -10.45 -0.16
CA LEU A 63 -14.65 -9.82 -1.47
C LEU A 63 -13.63 -10.50 -2.39
N LEU A 64 -12.58 -11.09 -1.80
CA LEU A 64 -11.44 -11.69 -2.49
C LEU A 64 -11.04 -13.01 -1.78
N PRO A 65 -11.83 -14.09 -1.92
CA PRO A 65 -11.63 -15.33 -1.16
C PRO A 65 -10.32 -16.05 -1.49
N LEU A 66 -9.80 -15.85 -2.70
CA LEU A 66 -8.56 -16.48 -3.17
C LEU A 66 -7.30 -15.64 -2.94
N ALA A 67 -7.45 -14.40 -2.47
CA ALA A 67 -6.33 -13.50 -2.28
C ALA A 67 -5.69 -13.75 -0.90
N ARG A 68 -4.40 -14.06 -0.90
CA ARG A 68 -3.55 -14.23 0.27
C ARG A 68 -3.10 -12.87 0.78
N SER A 69 -2.72 -12.82 2.05
CA SER A 69 -2.01 -11.64 2.56
C SER A 69 -0.63 -11.52 1.91
N VAL A 70 -0.16 -10.29 1.84
CA VAL A 70 1.14 -9.91 1.28
C VAL A 70 1.89 -9.13 2.35
N PHE A 71 3.18 -9.38 2.50
CA PHE A 71 4.05 -8.64 3.41
C PHE A 71 5.11 -7.86 2.63
N ILE A 72 5.06 -6.53 2.69
CA ILE A 72 6.01 -5.66 1.97
C ILE A 72 6.97 -5.02 2.98
N PRO A 73 8.29 -5.28 2.92
CA PRO A 73 9.24 -4.67 3.84
C PRO A 73 9.35 -3.15 3.60
N TRP A 74 9.65 -2.39 4.66
CA TRP A 74 9.79 -0.93 4.55
C TRP A 74 10.85 -0.52 3.52
N THR A 75 11.92 -1.30 3.41
CA THR A 75 13.01 -1.08 2.44
C THR A 75 12.57 -1.18 0.98
N ALA A 76 11.47 -1.88 0.70
CA ALA A 76 10.91 -2.00 -0.63
C ALA A 76 9.86 -0.91 -0.94
N LEU A 77 9.47 -0.11 0.05
CA LEU A 77 8.47 0.94 -0.10
C LEU A 77 9.16 2.28 -0.31
N SER A 78 8.80 2.96 -1.39
CA SER A 78 9.22 4.32 -1.68
C SER A 78 7.98 5.21 -1.74
N PRO A 79 7.83 6.19 -0.83
CA PRO A 79 6.69 7.10 -0.86
C PRO A 79 6.82 8.07 -2.04
N LYS A 80 5.73 8.24 -2.79
CA LYS A 80 5.61 9.26 -3.81
C LYS A 80 4.28 9.98 -3.63
N ILE A 81 4.32 11.31 -3.61
CA ILE A 81 3.10 12.12 -3.62
C ILE A 81 2.62 12.23 -5.06
N SER A 82 1.38 11.83 -5.31
CA SER A 82 0.71 12.07 -6.58
C SER A 82 -0.47 13.00 -6.32
N ILE A 83 -0.42 14.19 -6.92
CA ILE A 83 -1.55 15.13 -6.89
C ILE A 83 -2.36 14.85 -8.14
N LEU A 84 -3.55 14.28 -7.97
CA LEU A 84 -4.43 13.95 -9.08
C LEU A 84 -5.68 14.83 -9.03
N LEU A 85 -5.74 15.77 -9.98
CA LEU A 85 -6.79 16.77 -10.26
C LEU A 85 -7.13 17.74 -9.10
N VAL A 86 -7.42 17.27 -7.89
CA VAL A 86 -7.63 18.07 -6.65
C VAL A 86 -7.37 17.22 -5.38
N MET A 87 -7.26 15.88 -5.50
CA MET A 87 -7.05 15.00 -4.36
C MET A 87 -5.56 14.69 -4.17
N ARG A 88 -5.08 14.85 -2.94
CA ARG A 88 -3.77 14.37 -2.51
C ARG A 88 -3.86 12.87 -2.23
N GLU A 89 -3.29 12.07 -3.11
CA GLU A 89 -3.13 10.63 -2.92
C GLU A 89 -1.65 10.33 -2.69
N TRP A 90 -1.39 9.39 -1.79
CA TRP A 90 -0.04 8.90 -1.56
C TRP A 90 0.13 7.59 -2.30
N ASP A 91 1.04 7.60 -3.27
CA ASP A 91 1.44 6.42 -4.01
C ASP A 91 2.66 5.82 -3.32
N LEU A 92 2.51 4.64 -2.74
CA LEU A 92 3.64 3.83 -2.30
C LEU A 92 4.14 3.01 -3.48
N HIS A 93 5.28 3.39 -4.01
CA HIS A 93 5.97 2.66 -5.05
C HIS A 93 6.69 1.46 -4.44
N ILE A 94 6.56 0.29 -5.07
CA ILE A 94 7.19 -0.93 -4.59
C ILE A 94 8.41 -1.18 -5.49
N ALA A 95 9.60 -0.85 -4.97
CA ALA A 95 10.84 -0.68 -5.74
C ALA A 95 11.17 -1.88 -6.66
N GLU A 96 10.94 -3.11 -6.20
CA GLU A 96 11.30 -4.31 -6.96
C GLU A 96 10.24 -4.78 -7.97
N THR A 97 9.04 -4.21 -7.94
CA THR A 97 7.97 -4.55 -8.89
C THR A 97 7.85 -3.42 -9.88
N ALA A 98 8.49 -3.58 -11.04
CA ALA A 98 8.56 -2.57 -12.10
C ALA A 98 7.23 -1.86 -12.34
N GLY A 99 7.09 -0.65 -11.77
CA GLY A 99 5.93 0.21 -11.93
C GLY A 99 4.71 -0.09 -11.08
N LEU A 100 4.72 -1.11 -10.20
CA LEU A 100 3.58 -1.40 -9.32
C LEU A 100 3.51 -0.40 -8.17
N ARG A 101 2.32 0.17 -7.98
CA ARG A 101 2.04 1.21 -6.99
C ARG A 101 0.84 0.82 -6.15
N LEU A 102 0.95 1.08 -4.86
CA LEU A 102 -0.15 1.02 -3.92
C LEU A 102 -0.55 2.45 -3.56
N SER A 103 -1.70 2.89 -4.05
CA SER A 103 -2.20 4.23 -3.73
C SER A 103 -3.14 4.19 -2.54
N LEU A 104 -2.92 5.12 -1.61
CA LEU A 104 -3.63 5.26 -0.35
C LEU A 104 -4.10 6.71 -0.16
N ARG A 105 -5.24 6.88 0.52
CA ARG A 105 -5.71 8.20 0.94
C ARG A 105 -4.70 8.86 1.88
N ALA A 106 -4.50 10.17 1.75
CA ALA A 106 -3.56 10.92 2.59
C ALA A 106 -3.78 10.75 4.10
N ALA A 107 -5.03 10.81 4.57
CA ALA A 107 -5.33 10.60 5.98
C ALA A 107 -4.90 9.20 6.48
N LEU A 108 -4.98 8.18 5.64
CA LEU A 108 -4.51 6.84 5.98
C LEU A 108 -2.99 6.76 5.93
N ALA A 109 -2.36 7.35 4.91
CA ALA A 109 -0.91 7.38 4.78
C ALA A 109 -0.26 8.05 6.00
N THR A 110 -0.75 9.20 6.45
CA THR A 110 -0.27 9.87 7.67
C THR A 110 -0.39 8.98 8.91
N ARG A 111 -1.54 8.32 9.09
CA ARG A 111 -1.76 7.39 10.21
C ARG A 111 -0.84 6.18 10.16
N LEU A 112 -0.51 5.69 8.97
CA LEU A 112 0.45 4.60 8.78
C LEU A 112 1.86 5.07 9.11
N ASP A 113 2.25 6.27 8.69
CA ASP A 113 3.57 6.85 8.98
C ASP A 113 3.75 7.02 10.49
N ASP A 114 2.77 7.62 11.17
CA ASP A 114 2.79 7.77 12.62
C ASP A 114 2.85 6.41 13.34
N ALA A 115 2.04 5.43 12.91
CA ALA A 115 2.06 4.08 13.49
C ALA A 115 3.35 3.30 13.19
N SER A 116 4.05 3.64 12.10
CA SER A 116 5.34 3.05 11.72
C SER A 116 6.53 3.71 12.44
N GLY A 117 6.30 4.84 13.13
CA GLY A 117 7.34 5.67 13.72
C GLY A 117 8.13 6.48 12.68
N GLY A 118 7.49 6.90 11.58
CA GLY A 118 8.11 7.71 10.52
C GLY A 118 8.86 6.91 9.45
N LYS A 119 8.76 5.57 9.44
CA LYS A 119 9.51 4.71 8.50
C LYS A 119 9.05 4.83 7.06
N LEU A 120 7.83 5.31 6.83
CA LEU A 120 7.34 5.60 5.50
C LEU A 120 7.94 6.90 4.94
N GLY A 121 8.59 7.72 5.76
CA GLY A 121 9.28 8.93 5.32
C GLY A 121 8.35 10.00 4.76
N LEU A 122 7.04 9.95 5.07
CA LEU A 122 6.06 10.87 4.48
C LEU A 122 6.34 12.33 4.86
N LYS A 123 6.84 12.56 6.08
CA LYS A 123 7.22 13.89 6.55
C LYS A 123 8.29 14.55 5.67
N THR A 124 9.23 13.77 5.16
CA THR A 124 10.35 14.24 4.32
C THR A 124 9.93 14.64 2.91
N VAL A 125 8.86 14.04 2.36
CA VAL A 125 8.39 14.31 0.98
C VAL A 125 7.53 15.59 0.91
N THR A 126 7.12 16.15 2.05
CA THR A 126 6.24 17.33 2.11
C THR A 126 6.98 18.66 1.91
N GLN A 127 8.31 18.67 1.83
CA GLN A 127 9.08 19.88 1.59
C GLN A 127 9.24 20.10 0.07
N PRO A 128 8.61 21.11 -0.54
CA PRO A 128 8.94 21.48 -1.91
C PRO A 128 10.42 21.93 -1.95
N PRO A 129 11.16 21.67 -3.04
CA PRO A 129 12.46 22.28 -3.23
C PRO A 129 12.28 23.81 -3.19
N ASN A 130 13.11 24.47 -2.38
CA ASN A 130 13.24 25.94 -2.37
C ASN A 130 13.60 26.47 -3.76
#